data_AF-A0A841ZTF2-F1
#
_entry.id   AF-A0A841ZTF2-F1
#
_cell.length_a   1.000
_cell.length_b   1.000
_cell.length_c   1.000
_cell.angle_alpha   90.00
_cell.angle_beta   90.00
_cell.angle_gamma   90.00
#
_symmetry.space_group_name_H-M   'P 1'
#
loop_
_entity.id
_entity.type
_entity.pdbx_description
1 polymer ?
#
loop_
_entity_poly.entity_id
_entity_poly.type
_entity_poly.pdbx_seq_one_letter_code
_entity_poly.pdbx_strand_id
1 'polypeptide(L)'
;MKLEGLLGFLGSALAIAFSLMVLTIPGISQALEEESFFFYLLTAGTLILSILGLVGSFVVAHKPRMGAVFMIAAAIGGTMSVSVMFLVPIMLLGLGGLIALINQEEIALGEE
;
A
#
# COMPACT_ATOMS: atom_id res chain seq x y z
N MET A 1 -2.93 11.37 -14.62
CA MET A 1 -3.12 10.13 -13.83
C MET A 1 -4.56 10.10 -13.33
N LYS A 2 -5.25 8.97 -13.43
CA LYS A 2 -6.60 8.79 -12.84
C LYS A 2 -6.52 8.82 -11.30
N LEU A 3 -7.64 9.07 -10.64
CA LEU A 3 -7.77 9.11 -9.17
C LEU A 3 -7.25 7.83 -8.50
N GLU A 4 -7.45 6.65 -9.12
CA GLU A 4 -7.03 5.36 -8.55
C GLU A 4 -5.51 5.25 -8.46
N GLY A 5 -4.82 5.59 -9.55
CA GLY A 5 -3.36 5.65 -9.60
C GLY A 5 -2.80 6.68 -8.62
N LEU A 6 -3.44 7.85 -8.49
CA LEU A 6 -3.00 8.90 -7.57
C LEU A 6 -3.13 8.47 -6.10
N LEU A 7 -4.28 7.88 -5.72
CA LEU A 7 -4.50 7.37 -4.36
C LEU A 7 -3.49 6.29 -4.00
N GLY A 8 -3.24 5.34 -4.91
CA GLY A 8 -2.30 4.29 -4.62
C GLY A 8 -0.84 4.74 -4.68
N PHE A 9 -0.50 5.75 -5.47
CA PHE A 9 0.81 6.40 -5.41
C PHE A 9 1.02 7.09 -4.06
N LEU A 10 0.03 7.85 -3.58
CA LEU A 10 0.03 8.50 -2.26
C LEU A 10 0.14 7.46 -1.13
N GLY A 11 -0.64 6.39 -1.19
CA GLY A 11 -0.58 5.30 -0.21
C GLY A 11 0.79 4.61 -0.18
N SER A 12 1.38 4.33 -1.35
CA SER A 12 2.70 3.69 -1.44
C SER A 12 3.82 4.63 -0.98
N ALA A 13 3.80 5.89 -1.41
CA ALA A 13 4.77 6.89 -1.00
C ALA A 13 4.75 7.11 0.52
N LEU A 14 3.56 7.16 1.12
CA LEU A 14 3.40 7.33 2.56
C LEU A 14 3.86 6.08 3.33
N ALA A 15 3.57 4.88 2.82
CA ALA A 15 4.08 3.63 3.42
C ALA A 15 5.61 3.53 3.35
N ILE A 16 6.24 3.89 2.23
CA ILE A 16 7.71 3.94 2.12
C ILE A 16 8.30 4.94 3.13
N ALA A 17 7.72 6.14 3.23
CA ALA A 17 8.15 7.14 4.19
C ALA A 17 8.02 6.66 5.64
N PHE A 18 6.94 5.96 5.97
CA PHE A 18 6.74 5.37 7.29
C PHE A 18 7.71 4.24 7.60
N SER A 19 7.93 3.30 6.68
CA SER A 19 8.93 2.24 6.87
C SER A 19 10.33 2.83 7.07
N LEU A 20 10.71 3.85 6.29
CA LEU A 20 11.99 4.54 6.47
C LEU A 20 12.09 5.24 7.83
N MET A 21 11.04 5.91 8.30
CA MET A 21 11.03 6.51 9.64
C MET A 21 11.23 5.47 10.74
N VAL A 22 10.49 4.35 10.66
CA VAL A 22 10.57 3.27 11.66
C VAL A 22 11.97 2.63 11.69
N LEU A 23 12.59 2.40 10.52
CA LEU A 23 13.93 1.82 10.44
C LEU A 23 15.05 2.79 10.86
N THR A 24 14.87 4.10 10.66
CA THR A 24 15.93 5.10 10.92
C THR A 24 15.87 5.70 12.31
N ILE A 25 14.68 5.74 12.93
CA ILE A 25 14.46 6.36 14.24
C ILE A 25 14.15 5.25 15.27
N PRO A 26 15.15 4.78 16.04
CA PRO A 26 14.95 3.72 17.03
C PRO A 26 13.93 4.09 18.11
N GLY A 27 13.76 5.39 18.40
CA GLY A 27 12.74 5.88 19.33
C GLY A 27 11.29 5.58 18.93
N ILE A 28 11.02 5.36 17.63
CA ILE A 28 9.67 4.96 17.16
C ILE A 28 9.40 3.49 17.49
N SER A 29 10.40 2.61 17.31
CA SER A 29 10.28 1.19 17.70
C SER A 29 10.11 1.04 19.21
N GLN A 30 10.80 1.87 20.00
CA GLN A 30 10.66 1.89 21.46
C GLN A 30 9.29 2.43 21.92
N ALA A 31 8.76 3.45 21.24
CA ALA A 31 7.41 3.99 21.50
C ALA A 31 6.27 3.03 21.12
N LEU A 32 6.56 2.06 20.24
CA LEU A 32 5.65 0.99 19.87
C LEU A 32 5.77 -0.24 20.79
N GLU A 33 6.65 -0.21 21.79
CA GLU A 33 6.95 -1.33 22.70
C GLU A 33 7.33 -2.66 21.99
N GLU A 34 7.66 -2.60 20.70
CA GLU A 34 7.96 -3.78 19.88
C GLU A 34 9.45 -3.83 19.53
N GLU A 35 10.29 -4.14 20.53
CA GLU A 35 11.73 -4.36 20.34
C GLU A 35 12.01 -5.82 19.91
N SER A 36 11.32 -6.25 18.85
CA SER A 36 11.38 -7.64 18.36
C SER A 36 12.04 -7.71 16.98
N PHE A 37 12.92 -8.70 16.77
CA PHE A 37 13.51 -8.99 15.45
C PHE A 37 12.43 -9.21 14.37
N PHE A 38 11.29 -9.81 14.75
CA PHE A 38 10.12 -9.97 13.89
C PHE A 38 9.54 -8.63 13.42
N PHE A 39 9.49 -7.61 14.27
CA PHE A 39 8.97 -6.29 13.91
C PHE A 39 9.84 -5.61 12.84
N TYR A 40 11.16 -5.69 12.98
CA TYR A 40 12.09 -5.20 11.96
C TYR A 40 11.92 -5.96 10.63
N LEU A 41 11.77 -7.28 10.69
CA LEU A 41 11.59 -8.11 9.49
C LEU A 41 10.26 -7.83 8.79
N LEU A 42 9.17 -7.63 9.55
CA LEU A 42 7.86 -7.20 9.06
C LEU A 42 7.92 -5.80 8.42
N THR A 43 8.61 -4.85 9.07
CA THR A 43 8.76 -3.48 8.55
C THR A 43 9.60 -3.44 7.27
N ALA A 44 10.63 -4.29 7.17
CA ALA A 44 11.38 -4.48 5.92
C ALA A 44 10.52 -5.14 4.84
N GLY A 45 9.69 -6.13 5.21
CA GLY A 45 8.72 -6.77 4.33
C GLY A 45 7.70 -5.78 3.76
N THR A 46 7.16 -4.89 4.58
CA THR A 46 6.23 -3.84 4.12
C THR A 46 6.88 -2.82 3.21
N LEU A 47 8.16 -2.49 3.44
CA LEU A 47 8.90 -1.63 2.51
C LEU A 47 8.97 -2.26 1.11
N ILE A 48 9.26 -3.57 1.02
CA ILE A 48 9.28 -4.30 -0.26
C ILE A 48 7.87 -4.35 -0.88
N LEU A 49 6.83 -4.65 -0.09
CA LEU A 49 5.46 -4.65 -0.60
C LEU A 49 5.01 -3.26 -1.06
N SER A 50 5.52 -2.19 -0.46
CA SER A 50 5.18 -0.83 -0.86
C SER A 50 5.75 -0.47 -2.23
N ILE A 51 6.94 -0.96 -2.57
CA ILE A 51 7.49 -0.88 -3.94
C ILE A 51 6.56 -1.61 -4.91
N LEU A 52 6.04 -2.77 -4.50
CA LEU A 52 5.07 -3.53 -5.27
C LEU A 52 3.75 -2.77 -5.49
N GLY A 53 3.25 -2.08 -4.45
CA GLY A 53 2.09 -1.18 -4.53
C GLY A 53 2.32 0.01 -5.45
N LEU A 54 3.54 0.58 -5.45
CA LEU A 54 3.94 1.67 -6.32
C LEU A 54 3.98 1.22 -7.79
N VAL A 55 4.52 0.03 -8.07
CA VAL A 55 4.44 -0.58 -9.40
C VAL A 55 2.98 -0.83 -9.80
N GLY A 56 2.15 -1.31 -8.86
CA GLY A 56 0.71 -1.44 -9.05
C GLY A 56 0.01 -0.14 -9.46
N SER A 57 0.41 1.00 -8.88
CA SER A 57 -0.08 2.35 -9.24
C SER A 57 0.25 2.75 -10.67
N PHE A 58 1.43 2.41 -11.18
CA PHE A 58 1.76 2.67 -12.59
C PHE A 58 1.04 1.69 -13.53
N VAL A 59 0.93 0.42 -13.13
CA VAL A 59 0.27 -0.62 -13.94
C VAL A 59 -1.23 -0.40 -14.05
N VAL A 60 -1.89 0.16 -13.02
CA VAL A 60 -3.34 0.40 -13.02
C VAL A 60 -3.80 1.27 -14.19
N ALA A 61 -2.93 2.17 -14.68
CA ALA A 61 -3.22 3.05 -15.81
C ALA A 61 -3.33 2.32 -17.16
N HIS A 62 -2.73 1.13 -17.31
CA HIS A 62 -2.81 0.31 -18.52
C HIS A 62 -3.62 -0.97 -18.32
N LYS A 63 -3.55 -1.57 -17.12
CA LYS A 63 -4.26 -2.80 -16.75
C LYS A 63 -4.85 -2.66 -15.35
N PRO A 64 -6.07 -2.11 -15.21
CA PRO A 64 -6.67 -1.82 -13.90
C PRO A 64 -6.82 -3.09 -13.05
N ARG A 65 -7.16 -4.24 -13.66
CA ARG A 65 -7.32 -5.52 -12.96
C ARG A 65 -6.05 -6.00 -12.26
N MET A 66 -4.91 -5.94 -12.95
CA MET A 66 -3.63 -6.35 -12.34
C MET A 66 -3.13 -5.30 -11.34
N GLY A 67 -3.28 -4.01 -11.66
CA GLY A 67 -2.89 -2.93 -10.75
C GLY A 67 -3.67 -2.94 -9.42
N ALA A 68 -4.98 -3.19 -9.48
CA ALA A 68 -5.85 -3.30 -8.32
C ALA A 68 -5.44 -4.47 -7.41
N VAL A 69 -5.19 -5.66 -7.97
CA VAL A 69 -4.75 -6.83 -7.20
C VAL A 69 -3.40 -6.55 -6.52
N PHE A 70 -2.45 -5.92 -7.22
CA PHE A 70 -1.16 -5.55 -6.64
C PHE A 70 -1.30 -4.52 -5.50
N MET A 71 -2.18 -3.52 -5.63
CA MET A 71 -2.46 -2.56 -4.56
C MET A 71 -3.12 -3.20 -3.35
N ILE A 72 -4.11 -4.06 -3.55
CA ILE A 72 -4.81 -4.73 -2.45
C ILE A 72 -3.86 -5.71 -1.74
N ALA A 73 -3.04 -6.45 -2.50
CA ALA A 73 -2.02 -7.33 -1.91
C ALA A 73 -1.00 -6.54 -1.08
N ALA A 74 -0.54 -5.39 -1.59
CA ALA A 74 0.33 -4.49 -0.86
C ALA A 74 -0.35 -3.91 0.41
N ALA A 75 -1.66 -3.62 0.35
CA ALA A 75 -2.42 -3.13 1.50
C ALA A 75 -2.54 -4.21 2.58
N ILE A 76 -2.80 -5.46 2.19
CA ILE A 76 -2.89 -6.61 3.10
C ILE A 76 -1.54 -6.93 3.74
N GLY A 77 -0.42 -6.87 3.02
CA GLY A 77 0.87 -7.02 3.69
C GLY A 77 1.23 -5.81 4.54
N GLY A 78 0.71 -4.62 4.20
CA GLY A 78 0.77 -3.42 5.04
C GLY A 78 0.09 -3.60 6.40
N THR A 79 -1.08 -4.26 6.45
CA THR A 79 -1.81 -4.52 7.71
C THR A 79 -1.09 -5.49 8.65
N MET A 80 -0.20 -6.34 8.11
CA MET A 80 0.60 -7.26 8.92
C MET A 80 1.72 -6.56 9.69
N SER A 81 2.13 -5.35 9.27
CA SER A 81 3.08 -4.53 10.03
C SER A 81 2.28 -3.69 11.03
N VAL A 82 2.10 -4.28 12.22
CA VAL A 82 1.19 -3.99 13.34
C VAL A 82 1.14 -2.52 13.86
N SER A 83 1.84 -1.57 13.26
CA SER A 83 1.83 -0.18 13.76
C SER A 83 0.65 0.64 13.24
N VAL A 84 -0.01 1.37 14.15
CA VAL A 84 -1.07 2.37 13.86
C VAL A 84 -0.63 3.42 12.82
N MET A 85 0.68 3.64 12.67
CA MET A 85 1.25 4.47 11.60
C MET A 85 0.87 4.01 10.19
N PHE A 86 0.73 2.71 9.94
CA PHE A 86 0.43 2.16 8.62
C PHE A 86 -1.07 2.19 8.28
N LEU A 87 -1.95 2.56 9.21
CA LEU A 87 -3.39 2.60 8.99
C LEU A 87 -3.77 3.57 7.85
N VAL A 88 -3.12 4.73 7.79
CA VAL A 88 -3.34 5.73 6.74
C VAL A 88 -2.95 5.20 5.35
N PRO A 89 -1.71 4.70 5.12
CA PRO A 89 -1.35 4.15 3.82
C PRO A 89 -2.18 2.92 3.44
N ILE A 90 -2.53 2.05 4.39
CA ILE A 90 -3.43 0.90 4.13
C ILE A 90 -4.77 1.37 3.60
N MET A 91 -5.36 2.41 4.22
CA MET A 91 -6.66 2.92 3.77
C MET A 91 -6.57 3.54 2.37
N LEU A 92 -5.50 4.31 2.10
CA LEU A 92 -5.26 4.91 0.77
C LEU A 92 -5.04 3.86 -0.31
N LEU A 93 -4.24 2.83 -0.02
CA LEU A 93 -3.92 1.76 -0.96
C LEU A 93 -5.13 0.83 -1.19
N GLY A 94 -5.88 0.54 -0.13
CA GLY A 94 -7.12 -0.22 -0.20
C GLY A 94 -8.21 0.50 -0.99
N LEU A 95 -8.45 1.79 -0.72
CA LEU A 95 -9.40 2.60 -1.49
C LEU A 95 -8.93 2.78 -2.94
N GLY A 96 -7.64 3.04 -3.17
CA GLY A 96 -7.07 3.13 -4.51
C GLY A 96 -7.25 1.83 -5.31
N GLY A 97 -7.01 0.67 -4.69
CA GLY A 97 -7.24 -0.64 -5.28
C GLY A 97 -8.72 -0.95 -5.53
N LEU A 98 -9.61 -0.57 -4.60
CA LEU A 98 -11.05 -0.82 -4.72
C LEU A 98 -11.68 0.04 -5.83
N ILE A 99 -11.31 1.33 -5.91
CA ILE A 99 -11.77 2.23 -6.99
C ILE A 99 -11.27 1.72 -8.34
N ALA A 100 -10.02 1.23 -8.42
CA ALA A 100 -9.49 0.63 -9.63
C ALA A 100 -10.25 -0.63 -10.07
N LEU A 101 -10.76 -1.41 -9.11
CA LEU A 101 -11.57 -2.59 -9.38
C LEU A 101 -12.99 -2.21 -9.86
N ILE A 102 -13.61 -1.22 -9.21
CA ILE A 102 -14.96 -0.73 -9.57
C ILE A 102 -14.96 -0.06 -10.95
N ASN A 103 -13.99 0.81 -11.25
CA ASN A 103 -13.88 1.45 -12.57
C ASN A 103 -13.66 0.44 -13.70
N GLN A 104 -13.12 -0.74 -13.39
CA GLN A 104 -13.02 -1.82 -14.36
C GLN A 104 -14.38 -2.48 -14.62
N GLU A 105 -15.18 -2.72 -13.58
CA GLU A 105 -16.55 -3.26 -13.72
C GLU A 105 -17.43 -2.33 -14.54
N GLU A 106 -17.35 -1.01 -14.35
CA GLU A 106 -18.14 -0.03 -15.12
C GLU A 106 -17.79 -0.04 -16.61
N ILE A 107 -16.51 -0.20 -16.97
CA ILE A 107 -16.08 -0.33 -18.37
C ILE A 107 -16.54 -1.68 -18.95
N ALA A 108 -16.55 -2.74 -18.14
CA ALA A 108 -17.00 -4.08 -18.57
C ALA A 108 -18.53 -4.18 -18.74
N LEU A 109 -19.31 -3.40 -18.00
CA LEU A 109 -20.78 -3.36 -18.05
C LEU A 109 -21.33 -2.36 -19.09
N GLY A 110 -20.48 -1.49 -19.65
CA GLY A 110 -20.83 -0.62 -20.77
C GLY A 110 -20.67 -1.27 -22.15
N GLU A 111 -20.20 -2.53 -22.20
CA GLU A 111 -20.12 -3.36 -23.42
C GLU A 111 -21.22 -4.44 -23.45
N GLU A 112 -22.44 -4.12 -22.99
CA GLU A 112 -23.65 -4.93 -23.21
C GLU A 112 -24.73 -4.15 -23.98
#